data_AF-A0A091R6B1-F1
#
_entry.id   AF-A0A091R6B1-F1
#
_cell.length_a   1.000
_cell.length_b   1.000
_cell.length_c   1.000
_cell.angle_alpha   90.00
_cell.angle_beta   90.00
_cell.angle_gamma   90.00
#
_symmetry.space_group_name_H-M   'P 1'
#
loop_
_entity.id
_entity.type
_entity.pdbx_description
1 polymer ?
#
loop_
_entity_poly.entity_id
_entity_poly.type
_entity_poly.pdbx_seq_one_letter_code
_entity_poly.pdbx_strand_id
1 'polypeptide(L)'
;DPKSHAVDWDIEDAVNRYVQPVLDKLSLVANFSVDSQILYYAVLGVTPRFDKESSSFLLSAHSLPHVINPVEARLGSSAASLYPVLNFLLYVPERSHSPLYIQDKDGAPVSTNAFHSPRWGGIMIYNVEAPASPEASLPLHVDVDMVRVMEVFLAQLRLLFGLSREELPPEFLLESPGNEGLADWELDRLLWAHTVENIATVSTTLTSLAQLLDKIGNIVIKDDVASEVYRAVASAQSALAELAAGHLHLAFKASKEAVTSSEKAFFDPSLLHLLYFPDDQ
;
A
#
# COMPACT_ATOMS: atom_id res chain seq x y z
N ASP A 1 -24.42 -11.77 -2.42
CA ASP A 1 -24.84 -13.19 -2.52
C ASP A 1 -25.12 -13.49 -3.99
N PRO A 2 -24.46 -14.49 -4.61
CA PRO A 2 -24.71 -14.92 -5.99
C PRO A 2 -26.19 -15.18 -6.32
N LYS A 3 -27.02 -15.50 -5.33
CA LYS A 3 -28.45 -15.70 -5.52
C LYS A 3 -29.23 -14.39 -5.72
N SER A 4 -28.70 -13.26 -5.27
CA SER A 4 -29.35 -11.95 -5.36
C SER A 4 -28.75 -11.03 -6.42
N HIS A 5 -27.44 -11.13 -6.66
CA HIS A 5 -26.70 -10.33 -7.64
C HIS A 5 -25.76 -11.22 -8.45
N ALA A 6 -25.83 -11.11 -9.77
CA ALA A 6 -24.85 -11.61 -10.73
C ALA A 6 -23.99 -10.40 -11.11
N VAL A 7 -22.92 -10.21 -10.34
CA VAL A 7 -22.00 -9.10 -10.54
C VAL A 7 -21.01 -9.48 -11.62
N ASP A 8 -20.90 -8.64 -12.63
CA ASP A 8 -19.93 -8.77 -13.72
C ASP A 8 -19.00 -7.55 -13.68
N TRP A 9 -17.71 -7.80 -13.91
CA TRP A 9 -16.70 -6.76 -13.99
C TRP A 9 -15.55 -7.23 -14.87
N ASP A 10 -15.06 -6.34 -15.72
CA ASP A 10 -13.82 -6.57 -16.48
C ASP A 10 -12.63 -6.04 -15.68
N ILE A 11 -12.20 -6.82 -14.69
CA ILE A 11 -11.06 -6.44 -13.85
C ILE A 11 -9.75 -6.47 -14.62
N GLU A 12 -9.63 -7.34 -15.63
CA GLU A 12 -8.41 -7.48 -16.42
C GLU A 12 -8.17 -6.25 -17.30
N ASP A 13 -9.19 -5.80 -18.05
CA ASP A 13 -9.10 -4.56 -18.83
C ASP A 13 -8.87 -3.36 -17.92
N ALA A 14 -9.58 -3.28 -16.79
CA ALA A 14 -9.43 -2.17 -15.86
C ALA A 14 -8.02 -2.08 -15.25
N VAL A 15 -7.42 -3.22 -14.87
CA VAL A 15 -6.04 -3.26 -14.37
C VAL A 15 -5.07 -2.84 -15.46
N ASN A 16 -5.20 -3.40 -16.67
CA ASN A 16 -4.31 -3.07 -17.79
C ASN A 16 -4.39 -1.61 -18.21
N ARG A 17 -5.59 -1.01 -18.16
CA ARG A 17 -5.83 0.36 -18.59
C ARG A 17 -5.47 1.42 -17.56
N TYR A 18 -5.74 1.15 -16.28
CA TYR A 18 -5.65 2.18 -15.22
C TYR A 18 -4.48 1.94 -14.26
N VAL A 19 -4.21 0.69 -13.88
CA VAL A 19 -3.22 0.35 -12.84
C VAL A 19 -1.85 0.12 -13.44
N GLN A 20 -1.77 -0.63 -14.55
CA GLN A 20 -0.51 -1.00 -15.18
C GLN A 20 0.37 0.22 -15.55
N PRO A 21 -0.16 1.33 -16.13
CA PRO A 21 0.68 2.49 -16.46
C PRO A 21 1.36 3.11 -15.24
N VAL A 22 0.67 3.14 -14.09
CA VAL A 22 1.22 3.65 -12.82
C VAL A 22 2.32 2.71 -12.31
N LEU A 23 2.09 1.40 -12.36
CA LEU A 23 3.07 0.40 -11.94
C LEU A 23 4.31 0.39 -12.84
N ASP A 24 4.13 0.60 -14.14
CA ASP A 24 5.24 0.70 -15.10
C ASP A 24 6.14 1.90 -14.77
N LYS A 25 5.57 3.06 -14.43
CA LYS A 25 6.35 4.22 -13.96
C LYS A 25 7.03 3.96 -12.62
N LEU A 26 6.37 3.27 -11.71
CA LEU A 26 6.92 2.94 -10.39
C LEU A 26 7.90 1.75 -10.41
N SER A 27 8.07 1.05 -11.54
CA SER A 27 8.95 -0.12 -11.67
C SER A 27 10.40 0.12 -11.26
N LEU A 28 10.83 1.39 -11.30
CA LEU A 28 12.14 1.84 -10.81
C LEU A 28 12.28 1.70 -9.28
N VAL A 29 11.17 1.85 -8.56
CA VAL A 29 11.10 1.79 -7.09
C VAL A 29 11.10 0.33 -6.63
N ALA A 30 10.17 -0.46 -7.16
CA ALA A 30 9.96 -1.84 -6.78
C ALA A 30 9.43 -2.70 -7.94
N ASN A 31 9.55 -4.01 -7.78
CA ASN A 31 8.91 -4.97 -8.69
C ASN A 31 7.48 -5.22 -8.18
N PHE A 32 6.51 -5.08 -9.08
CA PHE A 32 5.10 -5.29 -8.75
C PHE A 32 4.54 -6.52 -9.44
N SER A 33 3.65 -7.20 -8.75
CA SER A 33 2.77 -8.23 -9.30
C SER A 33 1.34 -7.90 -8.89
N VAL A 34 0.40 -8.08 -9.81
CA VAL A 34 -1.02 -7.83 -9.55
C VAL A 34 -1.77 -9.15 -9.68
N ASP A 35 -2.46 -9.51 -8.60
CA ASP A 35 -3.35 -10.67 -8.56
C ASP A 35 -4.78 -10.19 -8.30
N SER A 36 -5.76 -10.87 -8.89
CA SER A 36 -7.17 -10.58 -8.68
C SER A 36 -7.89 -11.84 -8.21
N GLN A 37 -8.83 -11.68 -7.28
CA GLN A 37 -9.64 -12.79 -6.76
C GLN A 37 -11.06 -12.32 -6.45
N ILE A 38 -12.03 -13.18 -6.72
CA ILE A 38 -13.43 -12.97 -6.36
C ILE A 38 -13.79 -13.88 -5.18
N LEU A 39 -14.27 -13.28 -4.09
CA LEU A 39 -14.70 -14.00 -2.90
C LEU A 39 -16.22 -13.87 -2.71
N TYR A 40 -16.90 -15.01 -2.75
CA TYR A 40 -18.34 -15.07 -2.46
C TYR A 40 -18.59 -15.28 -0.96
N TYR A 41 -19.74 -14.79 -0.48
CA TYR A 41 -20.19 -14.95 0.91
C TYR A 41 -19.19 -14.38 1.94
N ALA A 42 -18.51 -13.29 1.59
CA ALA A 42 -17.69 -12.53 2.50
C ALA A 42 -18.57 -11.76 3.49
N VAL A 43 -18.26 -11.88 4.78
CA VAL A 43 -18.96 -11.16 5.86
C VAL A 43 -17.95 -10.17 6.45
N LEU A 44 -18.33 -8.90 6.52
CA LEU A 44 -17.46 -7.82 7.03
C LEU A 44 -17.15 -7.93 8.53
N GLY A 45 -17.74 -8.91 9.24
CA GLY A 45 -17.55 -9.13 10.68
C GLY A 45 -18.03 -7.99 11.59
N VAL A 46 -18.67 -6.97 11.02
CA VAL A 46 -19.26 -5.82 11.71
C VAL A 46 -20.76 -5.78 11.47
N THR A 47 -21.53 -5.40 12.48
CA THR A 47 -22.98 -5.22 12.36
C THR A 47 -23.27 -3.77 11.99
N PRO A 48 -23.76 -3.50 10.76
CA PRO A 48 -24.10 -2.14 10.38
C PRO A 48 -25.30 -1.63 11.18
N ARG A 49 -25.32 -0.34 11.50
CA ARG A 49 -26.45 0.29 12.20
C ARG A 49 -27.48 0.72 11.18
N PHE A 50 -28.71 0.25 11.33
CA PHE A 50 -29.82 0.70 10.49
C PHE A 50 -30.29 2.08 10.93
N ASP A 51 -30.22 3.05 10.02
CA ASP A 51 -30.79 4.37 10.21
C ASP A 51 -32.18 4.47 9.58
N LYS A 52 -33.15 4.90 10.39
CA LYS A 52 -34.56 4.97 9.97
C LYS A 52 -34.85 6.19 9.12
N GLU A 53 -34.05 7.26 9.23
CA GLU A 53 -34.27 8.49 8.48
C GLU A 53 -33.83 8.34 7.02
N SER A 54 -32.64 7.77 6.81
CA SER A 54 -32.09 7.51 5.47
C SER A 54 -32.48 6.15 4.88
N SER A 55 -33.18 5.29 5.65
CA SER A 55 -33.49 3.89 5.27
C SER A 55 -32.26 3.14 4.78
N SER A 56 -31.11 3.39 5.42
CA SER A 56 -29.81 2.88 5.00
C SER A 56 -29.03 2.27 6.17
N PHE A 57 -28.06 1.44 5.83
CA PHE A 57 -27.15 0.83 6.77
C PHE A 57 -25.88 1.68 6.87
N LEU A 58 -25.46 1.98 8.10
CA LEU A 58 -24.33 2.87 8.37
C LEU A 58 -23.20 2.12 9.07
N LEU A 59 -21.97 2.37 8.62
CA LEU A 59 -20.73 1.95 9.25
C LEU A 59 -19.99 3.18 9.77
N SER A 60 -19.71 3.22 11.07
CA SER A 60 -18.94 4.30 11.67
C SER A 60 -17.44 4.12 11.40
N ALA A 61 -16.71 5.21 11.30
CA ALA A 61 -15.24 5.20 11.17
C ALA A 61 -14.54 4.30 12.21
N HIS A 62 -15.10 4.21 13.43
CA HIS A 62 -14.54 3.37 14.51
C HIS A 62 -14.68 1.86 14.27
N SER A 63 -15.65 1.41 13.48
CA SER A 63 -15.82 -0.02 13.19
C SER A 63 -15.02 -0.49 11.97
N LEU A 64 -14.53 0.42 11.13
CA LEU A 64 -13.81 0.10 9.90
C LEU A 64 -12.54 -0.76 10.11
N PRO A 65 -11.70 -0.51 11.13
CA PRO A 65 -10.54 -1.38 11.37
C PRO A 65 -10.92 -2.83 11.67
N HIS A 66 -12.10 -3.06 12.27
CA HIS A 66 -12.57 -4.41 12.59
C HIS A 66 -13.04 -5.21 11.36
N VAL A 67 -13.22 -4.54 10.21
CA VAL A 67 -13.54 -5.18 8.93
C VAL A 67 -12.35 -5.91 8.33
N ILE A 68 -11.13 -5.48 8.67
CA ILE A 68 -9.90 -6.00 8.05
C ILE A 68 -9.65 -7.45 8.48
N ASN A 69 -9.71 -7.77 9.77
CA ASN A 69 -9.32 -9.09 10.28
C ASN A 69 -10.12 -10.26 9.67
N PRO A 70 -11.47 -10.19 9.57
CA PRO A 70 -12.24 -11.25 8.93
C PRO A 70 -11.93 -11.43 7.45
N VAL A 71 -11.59 -10.34 6.76
CA VAL A 71 -11.23 -10.34 5.33
C VAL A 71 -9.84 -10.95 5.15
N GLU A 72 -8.85 -10.52 5.93
CA GLU A 72 -7.48 -11.03 5.89
C GLU A 72 -7.43 -12.55 6.12
N ALA A 73 -8.20 -13.05 7.09
CA ALA A 73 -8.31 -14.49 7.35
C ALA A 73 -8.82 -15.29 6.14
N ARG A 74 -9.59 -14.68 5.24
CA ARG A 74 -10.11 -15.32 4.02
C ARG A 74 -9.20 -15.16 2.81
N LEU A 75 -8.44 -14.06 2.75
CA LEU A 75 -7.44 -13.82 1.71
C LEU A 75 -6.21 -14.71 1.88
N GLY A 76 -6.01 -15.29 3.08
CA GLY A 76 -4.85 -16.14 3.36
C GLY A 76 -3.54 -15.36 3.41
N SER A 77 -3.60 -14.03 3.40
CA SER A 77 -2.46 -13.14 3.52
C SER A 77 -1.81 -13.36 4.88
N SER A 78 -0.66 -14.01 4.88
CA SER A 78 0.14 -14.18 6.08
C SER A 78 0.98 -12.91 6.27
N ALA A 79 0.76 -12.20 7.38
CA ALA A 79 1.50 -10.98 7.75
C ALA A 79 3.04 -11.17 7.87
N ALA A 80 3.54 -12.39 7.68
CA ALA A 80 4.94 -12.78 7.75
C ALA A 80 5.63 -12.95 6.38
N SER A 81 4.99 -12.52 5.28
CA SER A 81 5.61 -12.57 3.95
C SER A 81 6.73 -11.53 3.80
N LEU A 82 7.84 -11.93 3.18
CA LEU A 82 8.92 -11.03 2.74
C LEU A 82 8.48 -10.05 1.64
N TYR A 83 7.27 -10.24 1.10
CA TYR A 83 6.66 -9.40 0.07
C TYR A 83 5.46 -8.66 0.68
N PRO A 84 5.55 -7.33 0.88
CA PRO A 84 4.42 -6.56 1.36
C PRO A 84 3.31 -6.56 0.31
N VAL A 85 2.08 -6.83 0.74
CA VAL A 85 0.89 -6.89 -0.12
C VAL A 85 -0.04 -5.74 0.23
N LEU A 86 -0.48 -4.98 -0.78
CA LEU A 86 -1.56 -4.00 -0.63
C LEU A 86 -2.87 -4.61 -1.16
N ASN A 87 -3.91 -4.56 -0.35
CA ASN A 87 -5.21 -5.15 -0.64
C ASN A 87 -6.21 -4.08 -1.07
N PHE A 88 -6.76 -4.19 -2.28
CA PHE A 88 -7.86 -3.33 -2.74
C PHE A 88 -9.13 -4.16 -2.88
N LEU A 89 -10.10 -3.91 -2.01
CA LEU A 89 -11.33 -4.69 -1.94
C LEU A 89 -12.54 -3.88 -2.40
N LEU A 90 -13.26 -4.43 -3.38
CA LEU A 90 -14.60 -3.98 -3.71
C LEU A 90 -15.63 -4.85 -2.98
N TYR A 91 -16.36 -4.27 -2.04
CA TYR A 91 -17.41 -4.98 -1.30
C TYR A 91 -18.79 -4.62 -1.82
N VAL A 92 -19.52 -5.63 -2.29
CA VAL A 92 -20.93 -5.50 -2.70
C VAL A 92 -21.81 -6.06 -1.58
N PRO A 93 -22.60 -5.21 -0.87
CA PRO A 93 -23.44 -5.66 0.22
C PRO A 93 -24.57 -6.58 -0.25
N GLU A 94 -25.05 -7.42 0.67
CA GLU A 94 -26.27 -8.20 0.45
C GLU A 94 -27.49 -7.26 0.44
N ARG A 95 -28.57 -7.65 -0.27
CA ARG A 95 -29.80 -6.84 -0.32
C ARG A 95 -30.38 -6.52 1.06
N SER A 96 -30.28 -7.45 2.00
CA SER A 96 -30.73 -7.26 3.39
C SER A 96 -29.98 -6.13 4.11
N HIS A 97 -28.76 -5.81 3.66
CA HIS A 97 -27.88 -4.79 4.24
C HIS A 97 -27.53 -3.69 3.22
N SER A 98 -28.31 -3.55 2.15
CA SER A 98 -28.12 -2.53 1.11
C SER A 98 -29.21 -1.45 1.23
N PRO A 99 -28.90 -0.15 1.05
CA PRO A 99 -27.58 0.42 0.78
C PRO A 99 -26.75 0.57 2.07
N LEU A 100 -25.43 0.40 1.95
CA LEU A 100 -24.45 0.49 3.04
C LEU A 100 -23.55 1.71 2.83
N TYR A 101 -23.53 2.63 3.78
CA TYR A 101 -22.71 3.85 3.74
C TYR A 101 -21.72 3.93 4.89
N ILE A 102 -20.52 4.44 4.59
CA ILE A 102 -19.50 4.76 5.58
C ILE A 102 -19.71 6.18 6.08
N GLN A 103 -19.62 6.37 7.39
CA GLN A 103 -19.61 7.68 8.03
C GLN A 103 -18.21 8.06 8.49
N ASP A 104 -17.86 9.33 8.27
CA ASP A 104 -16.66 9.93 8.83
C ASP A 104 -16.81 10.17 10.33
N LYS A 105 -15.75 10.64 10.99
CA LYS A 105 -15.69 10.97 12.42
C LYS A 105 -16.75 11.99 12.83
N ASP A 106 -17.16 12.86 11.92
CA ASP A 106 -18.19 13.88 12.13
C ASP A 106 -19.62 13.36 11.89
N GLY A 107 -19.78 12.08 11.55
CA GLY A 107 -21.08 11.44 11.28
C GLY A 107 -21.64 11.71 9.88
N ALA A 108 -20.96 12.52 9.06
CA ALA A 108 -21.32 12.73 7.67
C ALA A 108 -20.98 11.51 6.80
N PRO A 109 -21.80 11.19 5.77
CA PRO A 109 -21.50 10.12 4.85
C PRO A 109 -20.27 10.45 3.99
N VAL A 110 -19.37 9.47 3.81
CA VAL A 110 -18.19 9.59 2.97
C VAL A 110 -18.61 9.55 1.49
N SER A 111 -18.23 10.56 0.71
CA SER A 111 -18.66 10.71 -0.69
C SER A 111 -18.25 9.56 -1.60
N THR A 112 -17.05 9.01 -1.41
CA THR A 112 -16.52 7.87 -2.19
C THR A 112 -16.99 6.52 -1.67
N ASN A 113 -17.64 6.48 -0.51
CA ASN A 113 -18.02 5.26 0.21
C ASN A 113 -16.86 4.25 0.36
N ALA A 114 -15.65 4.77 0.58
CA ALA A 114 -14.44 3.97 0.68
C ALA A 114 -13.57 4.46 1.83
N PHE A 115 -12.76 3.56 2.38
CA PHE A 115 -11.75 3.86 3.39
C PHE A 115 -10.45 3.13 3.09
N HIS A 116 -9.36 3.59 3.69
CA HIS A 116 -8.06 2.94 3.58
C HIS A 116 -7.44 2.73 4.96
N SER A 117 -6.53 1.77 5.03
CA SER A 117 -5.72 1.49 6.22
C SER A 117 -4.25 1.48 5.82
N PRO A 118 -3.40 2.30 6.48
CA PRO A 118 -1.96 2.31 6.23
C PRO A 118 -1.39 0.89 6.32
N ARG A 119 -0.52 0.53 5.37
CA ARG A 119 0.15 -0.79 5.26
C ARG A 119 -0.75 -1.99 4.94
N TRP A 120 -2.07 -1.83 4.85
CA TRP A 120 -2.97 -2.91 4.46
C TRP A 120 -3.58 -2.70 3.08
N GLY A 121 -4.05 -1.48 2.78
CA GLY A 121 -4.70 -1.17 1.50
C GLY A 121 -6.01 -0.39 1.65
N GLY A 122 -6.98 -0.63 0.77
CA GLY A 122 -8.23 0.10 0.67
C GLY A 122 -9.46 -0.78 0.47
N ILE A 123 -10.60 -0.34 1.01
CA ILE A 123 -11.90 -1.00 0.84
C ILE A 123 -12.91 0.02 0.33
N MET A 124 -13.62 -0.32 -0.74
CA MET A 124 -14.73 0.44 -1.30
C MET A 124 -16.02 -0.35 -1.20
N ILE A 125 -17.09 0.28 -0.74
CA ILE A 125 -18.42 -0.32 -0.68
C ILE A 125 -19.23 0.14 -1.90
N TYR A 126 -19.61 -0.82 -2.74
CA TYR A 126 -20.37 -0.58 -3.96
C TYR A 126 -21.83 -0.96 -3.76
N ASN A 127 -22.68 0.05 -3.58
CA ASN A 127 -24.11 -0.15 -3.43
C ASN A 127 -24.76 -0.38 -4.80
N VAL A 128 -25.50 -1.48 -4.92
CA VAL A 128 -26.30 -1.80 -6.11
C VAL A 128 -27.66 -1.13 -5.96
N GLU A 129 -28.08 -0.39 -6.98
CA GLU A 129 -29.41 0.21 -7.02
C GLU A 129 -30.49 -0.88 -7.01
N ALA A 130 -31.51 -0.70 -6.17
CA ALA A 130 -32.65 -1.60 -6.16
C ALA A 130 -33.44 -1.44 -7.47
N PRO A 131 -33.91 -2.53 -8.10
CA PRO A 131 -34.75 -2.42 -9.29
C PRO A 131 -36.02 -1.60 -8.97
N ALA A 132 -36.41 -0.73 -9.90
CA ALA A 132 -37.64 0.05 -9.78
C ALA A 132 -38.92 -0.82 -9.71
N SER A 133 -38.84 -2.10 -10.09
CA SER A 133 -39.93 -3.07 -10.00
C SER A 133 -39.64 -4.19 -8.98
N PRO A 134 -40.58 -4.49 -8.07
CA PRO A 134 -40.44 -5.57 -7.08
C PRO A 134 -40.49 -6.99 -7.69
N GLU A 135 -40.78 -7.12 -9.00
CA GLU A 135 -40.91 -8.40 -9.72
C GLU A 135 -39.67 -8.80 -10.55
N ALA A 136 -38.55 -8.10 -10.41
CA ALA A 136 -37.35 -8.43 -11.16
C ALA A 136 -36.85 -9.86 -10.83
N SER A 137 -36.67 -10.69 -11.86
CA SER A 137 -36.13 -12.05 -11.71
C SER A 137 -34.72 -11.99 -11.12
N LEU A 138 -34.51 -12.70 -10.02
CA LEU A 138 -33.19 -12.86 -9.42
C LEU A 138 -32.36 -13.90 -10.21
N PRO A 139 -31.03 -13.75 -10.28
CA PRO A 139 -30.21 -12.65 -9.72
C PRO A 139 -30.26 -11.39 -10.60
N LEU A 140 -30.16 -10.19 -9.98
CA LEU A 140 -30.00 -8.97 -10.75
C LEU A 140 -28.61 -8.94 -11.38
N HIS A 141 -28.53 -8.69 -12.68
CA HIS A 141 -27.26 -8.40 -13.33
C HIS A 141 -26.77 -7.02 -12.90
N VAL A 142 -25.53 -6.95 -12.43
CA VAL A 142 -24.89 -5.72 -11.97
C VAL A 142 -23.61 -5.58 -12.74
N ASP A 143 -23.58 -4.60 -13.65
CA ASP A 143 -22.36 -4.16 -14.30
C ASP A 143 -21.71 -3.11 -13.40
N VAL A 144 -20.49 -3.39 -12.95
CA VAL A 144 -19.76 -2.49 -12.06
C VAL A 144 -19.07 -1.40 -12.87
N ASP A 145 -19.30 -0.14 -12.49
CA ASP A 145 -18.56 0.98 -13.05
C ASP A 145 -17.10 0.94 -12.60
N MET A 146 -16.26 0.28 -13.41
CA MET A 146 -14.83 0.13 -13.16
C MET A 146 -14.08 1.46 -13.21
N VAL A 147 -14.59 2.49 -13.89
CA VAL A 147 -13.97 3.82 -13.87
C VAL A 147 -14.05 4.39 -12.46
N ARG A 148 -15.26 4.39 -11.87
CA ARG A 148 -15.47 4.87 -10.51
C ARG A 148 -14.67 4.08 -9.48
N VAL A 149 -14.60 2.76 -9.62
CA VAL A 149 -13.83 1.90 -8.71
C VAL A 149 -12.33 2.20 -8.81
N MET A 150 -11.80 2.30 -10.04
CA MET A 150 -10.39 2.56 -10.26
C MET A 150 -9.98 3.97 -9.86
N GLU A 151 -10.84 5.00 -9.99
CA GLU A 151 -10.57 6.33 -9.46
C GLU A 151 -10.27 6.31 -7.95
N VAL A 152 -11.08 5.56 -7.19
CA VAL A 152 -10.89 5.40 -5.75
C VAL A 152 -9.64 4.60 -5.44
N PHE A 153 -9.44 3.46 -6.11
CA PHE A 153 -8.27 2.60 -5.86
C PHE A 153 -6.96 3.27 -6.24
N LEU A 154 -6.90 3.98 -7.36
CA LEU A 154 -5.72 4.74 -7.76
C LEU A 154 -5.42 5.88 -6.79
N ALA A 155 -6.43 6.59 -6.30
CA ALA A 155 -6.23 7.62 -5.28
C ALA A 155 -5.66 7.01 -3.99
N GLN A 156 -6.20 5.87 -3.54
CA GLN A 156 -5.69 5.16 -2.37
C GLN A 156 -4.29 4.59 -2.58
N LEU A 157 -4.00 4.02 -3.76
CA LEU A 157 -2.68 3.54 -4.15
C LEU A 157 -1.67 4.66 -4.07
N ARG A 158 -1.95 5.80 -4.70
CA ARG A 158 -1.09 6.99 -4.66
C ARG A 158 -0.79 7.43 -3.23
N LEU A 159 -1.81 7.51 -2.38
CA LEU A 159 -1.64 7.85 -0.95
C LEU A 159 -0.74 6.84 -0.22
N LEU A 160 -0.91 5.54 -0.46
CA LEU A 160 -0.12 4.48 0.19
C LEU A 160 1.35 4.48 -0.27
N PHE A 161 1.63 4.93 -1.49
CA PHE A 161 2.99 5.17 -1.99
C PHE A 161 3.56 6.53 -1.58
N GLY A 162 2.86 7.30 -0.74
CA GLY A 162 3.32 8.61 -0.29
C GLY A 162 3.17 9.72 -1.34
N LEU A 163 2.51 9.44 -2.45
CA LEU A 163 2.20 10.42 -3.50
C LEU A 163 1.01 11.26 -3.03
N SER A 164 1.34 12.36 -2.37
CA SER A 164 0.35 13.32 -1.86
C SER A 164 -0.04 14.30 -2.96
N ARG A 165 -1.35 14.56 -3.07
CA ARG A 165 -1.85 15.64 -3.92
C ARG A 165 -1.50 16.96 -3.25
N GLU A 166 -0.54 17.69 -3.79
CA GLU A 166 -0.20 19.02 -3.25
C GLU A 166 -1.34 20.01 -3.50
N GLU A 167 -1.63 20.82 -2.48
CA GLU A 167 -2.46 22.01 -2.64
C GLU A 167 -1.64 23.03 -3.42
N LEU A 168 -1.90 23.10 -4.72
CA LEU A 168 -1.24 24.06 -5.59
C LEU A 168 -1.76 25.46 -5.29
N PRO A 169 -0.88 26.48 -5.27
CA PRO A 169 -1.34 27.86 -5.22
C PRO A 169 -2.26 28.14 -6.43
N PRO A 170 -3.28 28.99 -6.27
CA PRO A 170 -4.33 29.20 -7.28
C PRO A 170 -3.82 29.75 -8.62
N GLU A 171 -2.58 30.23 -8.67
CA GLU A 171 -1.92 30.77 -9.86
C GLU A 171 -1.26 29.70 -10.74
N PHE A 172 -1.12 28.46 -10.24
CA PHE A 172 -0.48 27.37 -10.96
C PHE A 172 -1.51 26.37 -11.47
N LEU A 173 -1.35 25.98 -12.74
CA LEU A 173 -2.10 24.88 -13.35
C LEU A 173 -1.16 23.70 -13.48
N LEU A 174 -1.58 22.55 -12.96
CA LEU A 174 -0.88 21.29 -13.19
C LEU A 174 -1.50 20.58 -14.40
N GLU A 175 -0.66 20.13 -15.30
CA GLU A 175 -1.10 19.22 -16.35
C GLU A 175 -1.45 17.86 -15.74
N SER A 176 -2.56 17.28 -16.18
CA SER A 176 -2.94 15.93 -15.77
C SER A 176 -1.98 14.93 -16.42
N PRO A 177 -1.46 13.92 -15.69
CA PRO A 177 -0.65 12.86 -16.28
C PRO A 177 -1.43 11.96 -17.26
N GLY A 178 -2.73 12.22 -17.45
CA GLY A 178 -3.57 11.47 -18.37
C GLY A 178 -3.60 9.98 -17.99
N ASN A 179 -3.37 9.13 -18.98
CA ASN A 179 -3.40 7.68 -18.80
C ASN A 179 -2.13 7.13 -18.13
N GLU A 180 -1.07 7.92 -18.00
CA GLU A 180 0.15 7.47 -17.31
C GLU A 180 -0.05 7.40 -15.79
N GLY A 181 -1.09 8.07 -15.27
CA GLY A 181 -1.54 8.02 -13.88
C GLY A 181 -0.57 8.59 -12.84
N LEU A 182 0.65 8.97 -13.24
CA LEU A 182 1.68 9.63 -12.44
C LEU A 182 2.44 10.66 -13.29
N ALA A 183 2.62 11.87 -12.79
CA ALA A 183 3.43 12.88 -13.47
C ALA A 183 4.92 12.69 -13.14
N ASP A 184 5.82 13.10 -14.06
CA ASP A 184 7.26 12.82 -13.91
C ASP A 184 7.87 13.51 -12.68
N TRP A 185 7.41 14.73 -12.37
CA TRP A 185 7.84 15.44 -11.15
C TRP A 185 7.40 14.74 -9.86
N GLU A 186 6.28 14.01 -9.88
CA GLU A 186 5.79 13.23 -8.73
C GLU A 186 6.73 12.05 -8.48
N LEU A 187 7.17 11.41 -9.57
CA LEU A 187 8.18 10.36 -9.52
C LEU A 187 9.53 10.89 -9.04
N ASP A 188 9.99 12.02 -9.57
CA ASP A 188 11.25 12.65 -9.15
C ASP A 188 11.24 12.95 -7.65
N ARG A 189 10.15 13.52 -7.15
CA ARG A 189 9.99 13.80 -5.72
C ARG A 189 10.00 12.53 -4.89
N LEU A 190 9.31 11.47 -5.35
CA LEU A 190 9.28 10.18 -4.68
C LEU A 190 10.69 9.58 -4.59
N LEU A 191 11.45 9.59 -5.69
CA LEU A 191 12.83 9.11 -5.74
C LEU A 191 13.74 9.92 -4.81
N TRP A 192 13.60 11.24 -4.81
CA TRP A 192 14.35 12.12 -3.92
C TRP A 192 14.07 11.81 -2.45
N ALA A 193 12.79 11.78 -2.06
CA ALA A 193 12.37 11.52 -0.69
C ALA A 193 12.90 10.16 -0.18
N HIS A 194 12.70 9.09 -0.96
CA HIS A 194 13.19 7.77 -0.58
C HIS A 194 14.72 7.67 -0.59
N THR A 195 15.42 8.38 -1.47
CA THR A 195 16.90 8.43 -1.43
C THR A 195 17.38 9.00 -0.09
N VAL A 196 16.77 10.09 0.36
CA VAL A 196 17.10 10.71 1.65
C VAL A 196 16.77 9.80 2.83
N GLU A 197 15.58 9.17 2.82
CA GLU A 197 15.17 8.21 3.84
C GLU A 197 16.10 6.99 3.90
N ASN A 198 16.48 6.45 2.74
CA ASN A 198 17.42 5.33 2.63
C ASN A 198 18.79 5.68 3.21
N ILE A 199 19.33 6.86 2.88
CA ILE A 199 20.61 7.32 3.42
C ILE A 199 20.53 7.51 4.95
N ALA A 200 19.44 8.09 5.45
CA ALA A 200 19.23 8.23 6.89
C ALA A 200 19.13 6.87 7.60
N THR A 201 18.47 5.90 6.97
CA THR A 201 18.36 4.52 7.45
C THR A 201 19.72 3.85 7.52
N VAL A 202 20.51 3.90 6.43
CA VAL A 202 21.88 3.37 6.39
C VAL A 202 22.76 4.01 7.47
N SER A 203 22.69 5.33 7.62
CA SER A 203 23.47 6.03 8.66
C SER A 203 23.11 5.52 10.06
N THR A 204 21.82 5.31 10.33
CA THR A 204 21.35 4.79 11.62
C THR A 204 21.81 3.36 11.83
N THR A 205 21.61 2.48 10.84
CA THR A 205 21.99 1.06 10.89
C THR A 205 23.50 0.89 11.10
N LEU A 206 24.33 1.62 10.37
CA LEU A 206 25.79 1.56 10.51
C LEU A 206 26.26 2.14 11.85
N THR A 207 25.60 3.19 12.35
CA THR A 207 25.90 3.73 13.69
C THR A 207 25.56 2.70 14.78
N SER A 208 24.40 2.05 14.68
CA SER A 208 24.02 0.98 15.60
C SER A 208 24.96 -0.22 15.52
N LEU A 209 25.41 -0.60 14.32
CA LEU A 209 26.42 -1.64 14.13
C LEU A 209 27.74 -1.27 14.83
N ALA A 210 28.25 -0.05 14.63
CA ALA A 210 29.48 0.42 15.26
C ALA A 210 29.37 0.41 16.80
N GLN A 211 28.24 0.86 17.35
CA GLN A 211 27.98 0.83 18.80
C GLN A 211 27.90 -0.59 19.35
N LEU A 212 27.41 -1.55 18.57
CA LEU A 212 27.35 -2.95 18.96
C LEU A 212 28.75 -3.59 19.00
N LEU A 213 29.57 -3.29 17.98
CA LEU A 213 30.96 -3.77 17.92
C LEU A 213 31.81 -3.20 19.07
N ASP A 214 31.58 -1.96 19.49
CA ASP A 214 32.29 -1.34 20.62
C ASP A 214 31.94 -2.00 21.97
N LYS A 215 30.68 -2.45 22.14
CA LYS A 215 30.22 -3.11 23.38
C LYS A 215 30.69 -4.55 23.53
N ILE A 216 30.84 -5.27 22.42
CA ILE A 216 31.17 -6.69 22.41
C ILE A 216 32.60 -6.82 21.88
N GLY A 217 33.59 -6.64 22.77
CA GLY A 217 35.01 -6.53 22.38
C GLY A 217 35.64 -7.76 21.71
N ASN A 218 34.96 -8.92 21.73
CA ASN A 218 35.46 -10.19 21.17
C ASN A 218 34.69 -10.66 19.91
N ILE A 219 34.14 -9.75 19.10
CA ILE A 219 33.46 -10.13 17.84
C ILE A 219 34.48 -10.49 16.76
N VAL A 220 34.39 -11.72 16.25
CA VAL A 220 35.06 -12.13 15.01
C VAL A 220 34.19 -11.71 13.84
N ILE A 221 34.55 -10.59 13.19
CA ILE A 221 33.88 -10.11 11.98
C ILE A 221 34.36 -10.95 10.80
N LYS A 222 33.43 -11.61 10.10
CA LYS A 222 33.73 -12.31 8.85
C LYS A 222 34.03 -11.30 7.74
N ASP A 223 34.92 -11.67 6.82
CA ASP A 223 35.28 -10.85 5.66
C ASP A 223 34.06 -10.46 4.82
N ASP A 224 33.07 -11.35 4.70
CA ASP A 224 31.81 -11.08 4.00
C ASP A 224 31.00 -9.94 4.63
N VAL A 225 30.93 -9.90 5.97
CA VAL A 225 30.23 -8.85 6.71
C VAL A 225 30.98 -7.53 6.57
N ALA A 226 32.31 -7.54 6.68
CA ALA A 226 33.14 -6.36 6.46
C ALA A 226 32.96 -5.81 5.03
N SER A 227 32.93 -6.68 4.03
CA SER A 227 32.69 -6.33 2.62
C SER A 227 31.33 -5.65 2.43
N GLU A 228 30.26 -6.18 3.04
CA GLU A 228 28.93 -5.55 2.98
C GLU A 228 28.90 -4.18 3.69
N VAL A 229 29.62 -3.99 4.80
CA VAL A 229 29.76 -2.68 5.44
C VAL A 229 30.48 -1.69 4.51
N TYR A 230 31.60 -2.09 3.91
CA TYR A 230 32.31 -1.23 2.94
C TYR A 230 31.43 -0.89 1.74
N ARG A 231 30.67 -1.87 1.21
CA ARG A 231 29.73 -1.64 0.10
C ARG A 231 28.63 -0.68 0.51
N ALA A 232 28.07 -0.82 1.71
CA ALA A 232 27.04 0.09 2.23
C ALA A 232 27.54 1.54 2.30
N VAL A 233 28.75 1.76 2.84
CA VAL A 233 29.36 3.10 2.95
C VAL A 233 29.66 3.68 1.56
N ALA A 234 30.28 2.90 0.68
CA ALA A 234 30.63 3.35 -0.67
C ALA A 234 29.37 3.70 -1.49
N SER A 235 28.33 2.87 -1.42
CA SER A 235 27.05 3.11 -2.11
C SER A 235 26.30 4.30 -1.52
N ALA A 236 26.35 4.53 -0.21
CA ALA A 236 25.76 5.73 0.41
C ALA A 236 26.49 7.02 -0.02
N GLN A 237 27.83 6.99 -0.10
CA GLN A 237 28.63 8.11 -0.62
C GLN A 237 28.32 8.39 -2.09
N SER A 238 28.21 7.33 -2.91
CA SER A 238 27.79 7.43 -4.31
C SER A 238 26.40 8.05 -4.43
N ALA A 239 25.43 7.60 -3.62
CA ALA A 239 24.08 8.16 -3.60
C ALA A 239 24.08 9.66 -3.29
N LEU A 240 24.88 10.11 -2.31
CA LEU A 240 25.02 11.53 -1.98
C LEU A 240 25.64 12.35 -3.13
N ALA A 241 26.66 11.81 -3.81
CA ALA A 241 27.31 12.48 -4.93
C ALA A 241 26.36 12.63 -6.13
N GLU A 242 25.63 11.56 -6.48
CA GLU A 242 24.63 11.59 -7.56
C GLU A 242 23.45 12.51 -7.21
N LEU A 243 23.02 12.54 -5.94
CA LEU A 243 21.98 13.45 -5.47
C LEU A 243 22.43 14.91 -5.59
N ALA A 244 23.68 15.22 -5.25
CA ALA A 244 24.26 16.55 -5.41
C ALA A 244 24.41 16.96 -6.88
N ALA A 245 24.62 16.00 -7.78
CA ALA A 245 24.64 16.21 -9.24
C ALA A 245 23.24 16.32 -9.87
N GLY A 246 22.18 16.01 -9.13
CA GLY A 246 20.79 16.00 -9.62
C GLY A 246 20.39 14.73 -10.36
N HIS A 247 21.21 13.67 -10.35
CA HIS A 247 20.91 12.39 -11.01
C HIS A 247 20.06 11.49 -10.12
N LEU A 248 18.76 11.81 -9.98
CA LEU A 248 17.85 11.15 -9.04
C LEU A 248 17.77 9.63 -9.19
N HIS A 249 17.69 9.10 -10.41
CA HIS A 249 17.63 7.65 -10.64
C HIS A 249 18.89 6.91 -10.16
N LEU A 250 20.08 7.47 -10.43
CA LEU A 250 21.34 6.88 -9.99
C LEU A 250 21.50 6.99 -8.47
N ALA A 251 21.13 8.14 -7.91
CA ALA A 251 21.13 8.37 -6.47
C ALA A 251 20.23 7.38 -5.74
N PHE A 252 19.00 7.18 -6.24
CA PHE A 252 18.06 6.22 -5.67
C PHE A 252 18.58 4.79 -5.77
N LYS A 253 19.09 4.38 -6.94
CA LYS A 253 19.66 3.04 -7.14
C LYS A 253 20.82 2.76 -6.17
N ALA A 254 21.75 3.71 -6.02
CA ALA A 254 22.87 3.60 -5.09
C ALA A 254 22.38 3.56 -3.63
N SER A 255 21.36 4.35 -3.27
CA SER A 255 20.79 4.34 -1.91
C SER A 255 20.14 3.00 -1.56
N LYS A 256 19.47 2.35 -2.53
CA LYS A 256 18.84 1.04 -2.36
C LYS A 256 19.89 -0.05 -2.14
N GLU A 257 20.99 0.01 -2.88
CA GLU A 257 22.13 -0.88 -2.68
C GLU A 257 22.76 -0.67 -1.30
N ALA A 258 22.90 0.59 -0.86
CA ALA A 258 23.43 0.92 0.46
C ALA A 258 22.57 0.34 1.60
N VAL A 259 21.25 0.50 1.54
CA VAL A 259 20.30 -0.09 2.52
C VAL A 259 20.45 -1.60 2.54
N THR A 260 20.35 -2.24 1.37
CA THR A 260 20.45 -3.70 1.24
C THR A 260 21.74 -4.25 1.84
N SER A 261 22.88 -3.59 1.59
CA SER A 261 24.16 -3.97 2.17
C SER A 261 24.24 -3.73 3.67
N SER A 262 23.74 -2.59 4.15
CA SER A 262 23.75 -2.28 5.58
C SER A 262 22.91 -3.26 6.40
N GLU A 263 21.75 -3.65 5.88
CA GLU A 263 20.87 -4.63 6.51
C GLU A 263 21.48 -6.04 6.48
N LYS A 264 22.06 -6.46 5.35
CA LYS A 264 22.78 -7.73 5.25
C LYS A 264 23.90 -7.84 6.27
N ALA A 265 24.67 -6.76 6.46
CA ALA A 265 25.72 -6.73 7.47
C ALA A 265 25.13 -6.76 8.89
N PHE A 266 24.14 -5.92 9.20
CA PHE A 266 23.58 -5.80 10.54
C PHE A 266 22.83 -7.05 11.00
N PHE A 267 22.09 -7.71 10.11
CA PHE A 267 21.32 -8.92 10.37
C PHE A 267 22.08 -10.20 10.02
N ASP A 268 23.40 -10.17 9.85
CA ASP A 268 24.18 -11.38 9.63
C ASP A 268 24.04 -12.32 10.85
N PRO A 269 23.81 -13.64 10.65
CA PRO A 269 23.65 -14.59 11.76
C PRO A 269 24.79 -14.58 12.78
N SER A 270 26.03 -14.30 12.35
CA SER A 270 27.17 -14.24 13.25
C SER A 270 27.12 -13.06 14.22
N LEU A 271 26.49 -11.95 13.83
CA LEU A 271 26.30 -10.77 14.67
C LEU A 271 25.00 -10.87 15.48
N LEU A 272 23.93 -11.44 14.91
CA LEU A 272 22.66 -11.65 15.62
C LEU A 272 22.79 -12.60 16.80
N HIS A 273 23.60 -13.66 16.68
CA HIS A 273 23.81 -14.61 17.78
C HIS A 273 24.33 -13.92 19.06
N LEU A 274 25.16 -12.89 18.89
CA LEU A 274 25.77 -12.13 19.98
C LEU A 274 24.80 -11.13 20.64
N LEU A 275 23.76 -10.69 19.93
CA LEU A 275 22.66 -9.88 20.48
C LEU A 275 21.75 -10.70 21.40
N TYR A 276 21.50 -11.96 21.06
CA TYR A 276 20.56 -12.82 21.78
C TYR A 276 21.21 -13.63 22.91
N PHE A 277 22.51 -13.90 22.82
CA PHE A 277 23.27 -14.60 23.86
C PHE A 277 24.58 -13.85 24.15
N PRO A 278 24.54 -12.81 24.99
CA PRO A 278 25.71 -11.95 25.21
C PRO A 278 26.87 -12.63 25.94
N ASP A 279 26.67 -13.75 26.66
CA ASP A 279 27.74 -14.46 27.36
C ASP A 279 27.34 -15.93 27.60
N ASP A 280 28.10 -16.86 27.01
CA ASP A 280 28.22 -18.25 27.49
C ASP A 280 29.56 -18.88 27.02
N GLN A 281 30.63 -18.08 26.93
CA GLN A 281 32.03 -18.55 26.77
C GLN A 281 33.01 -17.76 27.62
#